data_AF-A0A1F5WD05-F1
#
_entry.id   AF-A0A1F5WD05-F1
#
_cell.length_a   1.000
_cell.length_b   1.000
_cell.length_c   1.000
_cell.angle_alpha   90.00
_cell.angle_beta   90.00
_cell.angle_gamma   90.00
#
_symmetry.space_group_name_H-M   'P 1'
#
loop_
_entity.id
_entity.type
_entity.pdbx_description
1 polymer ?
#
loop_
_entity_poly.entity_id
_entity_poly.type
_entity_poly.pdbx_seq_one_letter_code
_entity_poly.pdbx_strand_id
1 'polypeptide(L)' 'MNTFEKLINYIKETRLELRHVNWPSRQNTIRFTILVIGVSAALAAYVGLLDVFFQYLLNSFVFYG' A
#
# COMPACT_ATOMS: atom_id res chain seq x y z
N MET A 1 -19.71 -32.75 22.07
CA MET A 1 -19.62 -31.70 21.02
C MET A 1 -18.24 -31.81 20.41
N ASN A 2 -18.18 -32.26 19.16
CA ASN A 2 -16.92 -32.58 18.50
C ASN A 2 -16.14 -31.28 18.24
N THR A 3 -14.83 -31.29 18.39
CA THR A 3 -13.94 -30.15 18.10
C THR A 3 -14.16 -29.58 16.69
N PHE A 4 -14.55 -30.44 15.76
CA PHE A 4 -14.91 -30.09 14.38
C PHE A 4 -16.17 -29.19 14.30
N GLU A 5 -17.18 -29.43 15.13
CA GLU A 5 -18.40 -28.60 15.18
C GLU A 5 -18.11 -27.22 15.76
N LYS A 6 -17.22 -27.13 16.77
CA LYS A 6 -16.78 -25.84 17.32
C LYS A 6 -16.06 -24.97 16.29
N LEU A 7 -15.20 -25.57 15.46
CA LEU A 7 -14.49 -24.86 14.39
C LEU A 7 -15.45 -24.34 13.31
N ILE A 8 -16.41 -25.16 12.90
CA ILE A 8 -17.42 -24.75 11.91
C ILE A 8 -18.28 -23.59 12.45
N ASN A 9 -18.71 -23.67 13.71
CA ASN A 9 -19.48 -22.60 14.35
C ASN A 9 -18.67 -21.31 14.47
N TYR A 10 -17.39 -21.39 14.85
CA TYR A 10 -16.49 -20.23 14.92
C TYR A 10 -16.31 -19.51 13.57
N ILE A 11 -16.11 -20.27 12.48
CA ILE A 11 -16.02 -19.69 11.12
C ILE A 11 -17.36 -19.07 10.69
N LYS A 12 -18.48 -19.70 11.08
CA LYS A 12 -19.83 -19.22 10.76
C LYS A 12 -20.15 -17.90 11.47
N GLU A 13 -19.77 -17.77 12.73
CA GLU A 13 -19.88 -16.55 13.53
C GLU A 13 -18.97 -15.43 12.98
N THR A 14 -17.70 -15.75 12.70
CA THR A 14 -16.73 -14.81 12.10
C THR A 14 -17.27 -14.26 10.76
N ARG A 15 -17.87 -15.09 9.91
CA ARG A 15 -18.47 -14.66 8.64
C ARG A 15 -19.67 -13.72 8.83
N LEU A 16 -20.42 -13.89 9.91
CA LEU A 16 -21.58 -13.06 10.27
C LEU A 16 -21.15 -11.67 10.74
N GLU A 17 -20.05 -11.59 11.49
CA GLU A 17 -19.43 -10.33 11.92
C GLU A 17 -18.76 -9.59 10.75
N LEU A 18 -18.04 -10.31 9.87
CA LEU A 18 -17.43 -9.75 8.66
C LEU A 18 -18.45 -9.15 7.68
N ARG A 19 -19.72 -9.58 7.74
CA ARG A 19 -20.82 -8.98 6.97
C ARG A 19 -21.31 -7.64 7.53
N HIS A 20 -21.12 -7.37 8.82
CA HIS A 20 -21.43 -6.08 9.43
C HIS A 20 -20.30 -5.06 9.22
N VAL A 21 -19.14 -5.48 8.70
CA VAL A 21 -18.08 -4.58 8.33
C VAL A 21 -18.53 -3.75 7.12
N ASN A 22 -18.58 -2.44 7.31
CA ASN A 22 -18.87 -1.48 6.24
C ASN A 22 -17.66 -1.39 5.30
N TRP A 23 -17.59 -2.31 4.35
CA TRP A 23 -16.58 -2.27 3.30
C TRP A 23 -16.79 -1.04 2.42
N PRO A 24 -15.70 -0.38 1.98
CA PRO A 24 -15.79 0.75 1.07
C PRO A 24 -16.47 0.33 -0.24
N SER A 25 -17.27 1.24 -0.80
CA SER A 25 -17.90 1.02 -2.10
C SER A 25 -16.81 0.84 -3.17
N ARG A 26 -17.12 0.08 -4.23
CA ARG A 26 -16.18 -0.18 -5.34
C ARG A 26 -15.58 1.12 -5.92
N GLN A 27 -16.38 2.20 -5.97
CA GLN A 27 -15.91 3.50 -6.43
C GLN A 27 -14.88 4.13 -5.48
N ASN A 28 -15.09 4.03 -4.16
CA ASN A 28 -14.16 4.59 -3.18
C ASN A 28 -12.82 3.85 -3.22
N THR A 29 -12.85 2.51 -3.33
CA THR A 29 -11.64 1.70 -3.46
C THR A 29 -10.83 2.11 -4.69
N ILE A 30 -11.47 2.30 -5.84
CA ILE A 30 -10.78 2.73 -7.07
C ILE A 30 -10.15 4.12 -6.90
N ARG A 31 -10.87 5.06 -6.29
CA ARG A 31 -10.35 6.42 -6.05
C ARG A 31 -9.11 6.40 -5.16
N PHE A 32 -9.14 5.62 -4.08
CA PHE A 32 -7.98 5.50 -3.19
C PHE A 32 -6.80 4.82 -3.87
N THR A 33 -7.02 3.78 -4.67
CA THR A 33 -5.95 3.13 -5.42
C THR A 33 -5.29 4.09 -6.42
N ILE A 34 -6.09 4.87 -7.17
CA ILE A 34 -5.55 5.87 -8.11
C ILE A 34 -4.75 6.94 -7.38
N LEU A 35 -5.24 7.41 -6.23
CA LEU A 35 -4.53 8.37 -5.40
C LEU A 35 -3.17 7.82 -4.93
N VAL A 36 -3.14 6.58 -4.43
CA VAL A 36 -1.90 5.92 -3.99
C VAL A 36 -0.91 5.75 -5.14
N ILE A 37 -1.39 5.37 -6.33
CA ILE A 37 -0.55 5.27 -7.53
C ILE A 37 0.04 6.64 -7.88
N GLY A 38 -0.78 7.70 -7.88
CA GLY A 38 -0.33 9.05 -8.17
C GLY A 38 0.73 9.56 -7.19
N VAL A 39 0.50 9.37 -5.88
CA VAL A 39 1.46 9.77 -4.84
C VAL A 39 2.74 8.96 -4.92
N SER A 40 2.66 7.65 -5.16
CA SER A 40 3.82 6.78 -5.33
C SER A 40 4.66 7.20 -6.54
N ALA A 41 4.01 7.54 -7.66
CA ALA A 41 4.71 8.02 -8.86
C ALA A 41 5.38 9.38 -8.63
N ALA A 42 4.70 10.31 -7.93
CA ALA A 42 5.28 11.60 -7.58
C ALA A 42 6.50 11.45 -6.65
N LEU A 43 6.42 10.56 -5.66
CA LEU A 43 7.52 10.27 -4.76
C LEU A 43 8.71 9.64 -5.51
N ALA A 44 8.44 8.67 -6.38
CA ALA A 44 9.48 8.04 -7.21
C ALA A 44 10.19 9.06 -8.11
N ALA A 45 9.44 9.98 -8.72
CA ALA A 45 10.02 11.07 -9.50
C ALA A 45 10.87 12.02 -8.64
N TYR A 46 10.38 12.39 -7.46
CA TYR A 46 11.11 13.26 -6.54
C TYR A 46 12.44 12.65 -6.10
N VAL A 47 12.42 11.40 -5.62
CA VAL A 47 13.62 10.70 -5.17
C VAL A 47 14.58 10.46 -6.33
N GLY A 48 14.09 10.00 -7.49
CA GLY A 48 14.93 9.77 -8.66
C GLY A 48 15.61 11.03 -9.20
N LEU A 49 14.92 12.19 -9.16
CA LEU A 49 15.54 13.48 -9.51
C LEU A 49 16.65 13.85 -8.54
N LEU A 50 16.43 13.66 -7.24
CA LEU A 50 17.46 13.89 -6.23
C LEU A 50 18.66 12.96 -6.42
N ASP A 51 18.46 11.69 -6.72
CA ASP A 51 19.54 10.74 -6.97
C ASP A 51 20.46 11.20 -8.12
N VAL A 52 19.87 11.61 -9.25
CA VAL A 52 20.63 12.14 -10.39
C VAL A 52 21.35 13.44 -10.03
N PHE A 53 20.69 14.34 -9.30
CA PHE A 53 21.27 15.59 -8.86
C PHE A 53 22.48 15.37 -7.95
N PHE A 54 22.35 14.50 -6.94
CA PHE A 54 23.43 14.16 -6.03
C PHE A 54 24.56 13.42 -6.74
N GLN A 55 24.25 12.51 -7.68
CA GLN A 55 25.26 11.82 -8.48
C GLN A 55 26.09 12.81 -9.32
N TYR A 56 25.44 13.80 -9.93
CA TYR A 56 26.14 14.86 -10.68
C TYR A 56 27.03 15.70 -9.76
N LEU A 57 26.49 16.15 -8.62
CA LEU A 57 27.21 16.97 -7.66
C LEU A 57 28.44 16.26 -7.10
N LEU A 58 28.27 15.01 -6.67
CA LEU A 58 29.36 14.19 -6.11
C LEU A 58 30.44 13.90 -7.15
N ASN A 59 30.06 13.58 -8.39
CA ASN A 59 31.03 13.35 -9.46
C ASN A 59 31.86 14.63 -9.71
N SER A 60 31.20 15.78 -9.81
CA SER A 60 31.90 17.05 -10.02
C SER A 60 32.83 17.44 -8.86
N PHE A 61 32.45 17.20 -7.61
CA PHE A 61 33.25 17.58 -6.44
C PHE A 61 34.39 16.61 -6.12
N VAL A 62 34.20 15.29 -6.36
CA VAL A 62 35.18 14.26 -5.99
C VAL A 62 36.21 14.02 -7.10
N PHE A 63 35.86 14.17 -8.39
CA PHE A 63 36.80 13.94 -9.49
C PHE A 63 37.61 15.17 -9.91
N TYR A 64 37.22 16.38 -9.51
CA TYR A 64 37.88 17.64 -9.89
C TYR A 64 38.58 18.36 -8.73
N GLY A 65 38.57 17.78 -7.52
CA GLY A 65 39.25 18.26 -6.32
C GLY A 65 40.52 17.47 -6.00
#